data_AF-A0A914KCW2-F1
#
_entry.id   AF-A0A914KCW2-F1
#
_cell.length_a   1.000
_cell.length_b   1.000
_cell.length_c   1.000
_cell.angle_alpha   90.00
_cell.angle_beta   90.00
_cell.angle_gamma   90.00
#
_symmetry.space_group_name_H-M   'P 1'
#
loop_
_entity.id
_entity.type
_entity.pdbx_description
1 polymer ?
#
loop_
_entity_poly.entity_id
_entity_poly.type
_entity_poly.pdbx_seq_one_letter_code
_entity_poly.pdbx_strand_id
1 'polypeptide(L)'
;MCMEKKTTNHYYCYQGRFDAIIELDGEPTLVDWKTASAESIKSVGGENTLENQYGNPIQIVAYISAVNSDPAFENFPKIKRGAIVLTFEDGREAEILRLGEDNIQV
;
A
#
# COMPACT_ATOMS: atom_id res chain seq x y z
N MET A 1 -10.49 4.49 10.25
CA MET A 1 -9.61 5.11 9.24
C MET A 1 -8.40 5.72 9.94
N CYS A 2 -7.20 5.59 9.38
CA CYS A 2 -5.95 6.12 9.92
C CYS A 2 -5.14 6.74 8.78
N MET A 3 -4.55 7.92 8.96
CA MET A 3 -3.87 8.64 7.86
C MET A 3 -2.56 9.30 8.34
N GLU A 4 -1.55 9.28 7.46
CA GLU A 4 -0.25 9.96 7.63
C GLU A 4 0.43 9.66 8.98
N LYS A 5 0.28 8.44 9.49
CA LYS A 5 0.88 8.05 10.77
C LYS A 5 2.25 7.43 10.58
N LYS A 6 3.12 7.71 11.54
CA LYS A 6 4.39 7.01 11.69
C LYS A 6 4.14 5.62 12.25
N THR A 7 4.92 4.65 11.80
CA THR A 7 4.96 3.30 12.33
C THR A 7 6.40 2.79 12.41
N THR A 8 6.66 1.93 13.37
CA THR A 8 7.97 1.32 13.63
C THR A 8 7.84 -0.19 13.69
N ASN A 9 8.58 -0.89 12.83
CA ASN A 9 8.79 -2.32 13.02
C ASN A 9 9.98 -2.53 13.97
N HIS A 10 9.69 -2.87 15.22
CA HIS A 10 10.73 -3.05 16.25
C HIS A 10 11.55 -4.33 16.06
N TYR A 11 11.04 -5.34 15.34
CA TYR A 11 11.76 -6.60 15.08
C TYR A 11 12.79 -6.45 13.96
N TYR A 12 12.42 -5.75 12.89
CA TYR A 12 13.27 -5.53 11.72
C TYR A 12 13.96 -4.16 11.71
N CYS A 13 13.80 -3.37 12.77
CA CYS A 13 14.50 -2.11 13.01
C CYS A 13 14.35 -1.06 11.90
N TYR A 14 13.15 -0.94 11.31
CA TYR A 14 12.83 0.14 10.37
C TYR A 14 11.58 0.90 10.80
N GLN A 15 11.45 2.12 10.30
CA GLN A 15 10.32 3.00 10.53
C GLN A 15 9.91 3.70 9.24
N GLY A 16 8.69 4.20 9.20
CA GLY A 16 8.25 5.06 8.11
C GLY A 16 6.90 5.70 8.38
N ARG A 17 6.34 6.33 7.36
CA ARG A 17 5.02 6.95 7.38
C ARG A 17 4.22 6.39 6.21
N PHE A 18 3.06 5.83 6.50
CA PHE A 18 2.14 5.34 5.47
C PHE A 18 1.07 6.39 5.16
N ASP A 19 0.52 6.36 3.95
CA ASP A 19 -0.50 7.31 3.53
C ASP A 19 -1.80 7.09 4.30
N ALA A 20 -2.40 5.90 4.17
CA ALA A 20 -3.65 5.60 4.86
C ALA A 20 -3.90 4.11 5.14
N ILE A 21 -4.74 3.87 6.15
CA ILE A 21 -5.48 2.61 6.35
C ILE A 21 -6.96 2.95 6.25
N ILE A 22 -7.62 2.36 5.25
CA ILE A 22 -9.02 2.59 4.93
C ILE A 22 -9.79 1.26 4.91
N GLU A 23 -11.11 1.33 4.96
CA GLU A 23 -11.94 0.17 4.63
C GLU A 23 -12.08 0.10 3.11
N LEU A 24 -11.60 -0.99 2.52
CA LEU A 24 -11.73 -1.27 1.09
C LEU A 24 -12.29 -2.69 0.93
N ASP A 25 -13.37 -2.82 0.17
CA ASP A 25 -14.07 -4.10 -0.01
C ASP A 25 -14.48 -4.74 1.34
N GLY A 26 -14.87 -3.91 2.32
CA GLY A 26 -15.30 -4.33 3.66
C GLY A 26 -14.18 -4.70 4.63
N GLU A 27 -12.91 -4.52 4.26
CA GLU A 27 -11.75 -4.98 5.04
C GLU A 27 -10.72 -3.85 5.26
N PRO A 28 -10.08 -3.79 6.44
CA PRO A 28 -8.98 -2.85 6.69
C PRO A 28 -7.82 -3.10 5.73
N THR A 29 -7.52 -2.09 4.91
CA THR A 29 -6.52 -2.16 3.84
C THR A 29 -5.56 -0.98 3.96
N LEU A 30 -4.26 -1.29 3.96
CA LEU A 30 -3.22 -0.25 3.87
C LEU A 30 -3.09 0.21 2.43
N VAL A 31 -3.25 1.51 2.20
CA VAL A 31 -3.27 2.12 0.88
C VAL A 31 -2.08 3.06 0.73
N ASP A 32 -1.46 3.01 -0.44
CA ASP A 32 -0.41 3.92 -0.89
C ASP A 32 -0.84 4.53 -2.24
N TRP A 33 -0.84 5.85 -2.32
CA TRP A 33 -1.30 6.60 -3.49
C TRP A 33 -0.11 6.95 -4.38
N LYS A 34 -0.19 6.63 -5.66
CA LYS A 34 0.84 6.97 -6.64
C LYS A 34 0.26 7.74 -7.81
N THR A 35 0.92 8.82 -8.18
CA THR A 35 0.60 9.57 -9.39
C THR A 35 1.33 8.95 -10.59
N ALA A 36 0.58 8.62 -11.64
CA ALA A 36 1.11 8.14 -12.90
C ALA A 36 1.12 9.28 -13.92
N SER A 37 2.31 9.73 -14.31
CA SER A 37 2.54 10.67 -15.42
C SER A 37 2.66 9.90 -16.72
N ALA A 38 2.45 10.57 -17.86
CA ALA A 38 2.63 9.96 -19.19
C ALA A 38 4.00 9.28 -19.37
N GLU A 39 5.07 9.76 -18.73
CA GLU A 39 6.38 9.12 -18.76
C GLU A 39 6.57 7.98 -17.75
N SER A 40 5.82 7.97 -16.63
CA SER A 40 5.85 6.88 -15.65
C SER A 40 4.90 5.74 -16.00
N ILE A 41 3.96 5.99 -16.92
CA ILE A 41 3.17 4.98 -17.64
C ILE A 41 4.15 4.17 -18.52
N LYS A 42 4.84 3.21 -17.92
CA LYS A 42 5.34 2.00 -18.61
C LYS A 42 4.19 1.12 -19.14
N SER A 43 2.96 1.63 -19.12
CA SER A 43 1.69 0.99 -19.46
C SER A 43 0.97 1.61 -20.68
N VAL A 44 1.66 2.28 -21.61
CA VAL A 44 1.04 2.72 -22.89
C VAL A 44 0.69 1.53 -23.80
N GLY A 45 1.05 0.30 -23.42
CA GLY A 45 0.58 -0.91 -24.09
C GLY A 45 0.65 -2.20 -23.26
N GLY A 46 0.75 -2.10 -21.93
CA GLY A 46 0.91 -3.25 -21.05
C GLY A 46 0.08 -3.09 -19.78
N GLU A 47 -0.55 -4.17 -19.34
CA GLU A 47 -1.38 -4.21 -18.14
C GLU A 47 -0.61 -3.68 -16.91
N ASN A 48 -1.25 -2.83 -16.10
CA ASN A 48 -0.70 -2.39 -14.81
C ASN A 48 -0.75 -3.59 -13.85
N THR A 49 0.27 -4.44 -13.89
CA THR A 49 0.44 -5.58 -12.98
C THR A 49 1.31 -5.18 -11.80
N LEU A 50 1.18 -5.91 -10.68
CA LEU A 50 2.05 -5.75 -9.51
C LEU A 50 3.54 -5.88 -9.87
N GLU A 51 3.86 -6.71 -10.86
CA GLU A 51 5.21 -6.93 -11.37
C GLU A 51 5.84 -5.67 -11.98
N ASN A 52 5.02 -4.82 -12.58
CA ASN A 52 5.46 -3.59 -13.23
C ASN A 52 5.63 -2.41 -12.25
N GLN A 53 5.16 -2.56 -11.00
CA GLN A 53 5.15 -1.51 -9.97
C GLN A 53 6.39 -1.53 -9.06
N TYR A 54 7.58 -1.75 -9.62
CA TYR A 54 8.86 -1.87 -8.93
C TYR A 54 8.92 -1.16 -7.56
N GLY A 55 9.14 -1.92 -6.49
CA GLY A 55 9.30 -1.42 -5.12
C GLY A 55 7.99 -1.07 -4.37
N ASN A 56 6.92 -0.69 -5.07
CA ASN A 56 5.65 -0.30 -4.41
C ASN A 56 5.00 -1.46 -3.63
N PRO A 57 4.91 -2.70 -4.16
CA PRO A 57 4.47 -3.84 -3.37
C PRO A 57 5.29 -4.06 -2.09
N ILE A 58 6.62 -3.92 -2.19
CA ILE A 58 7.53 -4.09 -1.05
C ILE A 58 7.28 -3.01 0.00
N GLN A 59 7.06 -1.75 -0.43
CA GLN A 59 6.75 -0.65 0.47
C GLN A 59 5.46 -0.91 1.27
N ILE A 60 4.40 -1.38 0.59
CA ILE A 60 3.15 -1.73 1.25
C ILE A 60 3.34 -2.86 2.26
N VAL A 61 4.02 -3.96 1.89
CA VAL A 61 4.26 -5.09 2.80
C VAL A 61 5.09 -4.65 4.01
N ALA A 62 6.08 -3.76 3.82
CA ALA A 62 6.86 -3.19 4.92
C ALA A 62 5.97 -2.38 5.87
N TYR A 63 5.09 -1.52 5.37
CA TYR A 63 4.18 -0.79 6.26
C TYR A 63 3.17 -1.68 6.96
N ILE A 64 2.64 -2.71 6.29
CA ILE A 64 1.73 -3.68 6.93
C ILE A 64 2.45 -4.39 8.09
N SER A 65 3.67 -4.86 7.86
CA SER A 65 4.48 -5.51 8.89
C SER A 65 4.81 -4.59 10.05
N ALA A 66 5.18 -3.33 9.77
CA ALA A 66 5.40 -2.32 10.80
C ALA A 66 4.13 -2.06 11.62
N VAL A 67 3.00 -1.75 10.98
CA VAL A 67 1.74 -1.48 11.68
C VAL A 67 1.31 -2.67 12.53
N ASN A 68 1.44 -3.89 12.02
CA ASN A 68 1.04 -5.09 12.75
C ASN A 68 1.97 -5.43 13.93
N SER A 69 3.18 -4.88 13.99
CA SER A 69 4.15 -5.13 15.06
C SER A 69 4.35 -3.96 16.02
N ASP A 70 3.89 -2.78 15.64
CA ASP A 70 4.04 -1.55 16.42
C ASP A 70 2.99 -1.45 17.53
N PRO A 71 3.39 -1.36 18.82
CA PRO A 71 2.47 -1.20 19.94
C PRO A 71 1.55 0.03 19.83
N ALA A 72 1.96 1.07 19.09
CA ALA A 72 1.11 2.24 18.84
C ALA A 72 -0.19 1.89 18.08
N PHE A 73 -0.24 0.72 17.43
CA PHE A 73 -1.38 0.23 16.66
C PHE A 73 -1.96 -1.07 17.24
N GLU A 74 -1.66 -1.42 18.50
CA GLU A 74 -2.14 -2.68 19.12
C GLU A 74 -3.67 -2.82 19.12
N ASN A 75 -4.39 -1.70 19.18
CA ASN A 75 -5.85 -1.65 19.18
C ASN A 75 -6.46 -1.62 17.77
N PHE A 76 -5.64 -1.57 16.72
CA PHE A 76 -6.13 -1.70 15.34
C PHE A 76 -6.31 -3.17 14.97
N PRO A 77 -7.31 -3.51 14.13
CA PRO A 77 -7.38 -4.84 13.54
C PRO A 77 -6.09 -5.14 12.76
N LYS A 78 -5.66 -6.40 12.76
CA LYS A 78 -4.50 -6.82 11.97
C LYS A 78 -4.76 -6.52 10.50
N ILE A 79 -3.85 -5.79 9.89
CA ILE A 79 -3.94 -5.44 8.49
C ILE A 79 -3.40 -6.62 7.68
N LYS A 80 -4.21 -7.12 6.75
CA LYS A 80 -3.85 -8.28 5.91
C LYS A 80 -3.93 -8.01 4.42
N ARG A 81 -4.36 -6.80 4.07
CA ARG A 81 -4.56 -6.37 2.69
C ARG A 81 -3.81 -5.07 2.45
N GLY A 82 -3.26 -4.97 1.25
CA GLY A 82 -2.65 -3.76 0.75
C GLY A 82 -3.29 -3.34 -0.57
N ALA A 83 -3.21 -2.06 -0.92
CA ALA A 83 -3.55 -1.61 -2.25
C ALA A 83 -2.69 -0.42 -2.68
N ILE A 84 -2.27 -0.43 -3.95
CA ILE A 84 -1.70 0.74 -4.61
C ILE A 84 -2.83 1.39 -5.39
N VAL A 85 -3.09 2.67 -5.14
CA VAL A 85 -4.07 3.44 -5.92
C VAL A 85 -3.31 4.35 -6.88
N LEU A 86 -3.43 4.05 -8.17
CA LEU A 86 -2.83 4.80 -9.26
C LEU A 86 -3.80 5.89 -9.71
N THR A 87 -3.38 7.15 -9.61
CA THR A 87 -4.12 8.29 -10.14
C THR A 87 -3.41 8.85 -11.37
N PHE A 88 -4.14 9.11 -12.44
CA PHE A 88 -3.57 9.57 -13.71
C PHE A 88 -3.74 11.09 -13.86
N GLU A 89 -2.68 11.76 -14.32
CA GLU A 89 -2.68 13.22 -14.52
C GLU A 89 -3.67 13.68 -15.61
N ASP A 90 -3.99 12.79 -16.55
CA ASP A 90 -4.96 13.03 -17.61
C ASP A 90 -6.44 12.92 -17.15
N GLY A 91 -6.65 12.67 -15.86
CA GLY A 91 -7.99 12.59 -15.26
C GLY A 91 -8.75 11.31 -15.58
N ARG A 92 -8.10 10.28 -16.16
CA ARG A 92 -8.68 8.95 -16.28
C ARG A 92 -8.97 8.35 -14.90
N GLU A 93 -9.91 7.39 -14.89
CA GLU A 93 -10.31 6.68 -13.68
C GLU A 93 -9.08 6.05 -12.99
N ALA A 94 -9.04 6.17 -11.67
CA ALA A 94 -7.95 5.61 -10.89
C ALA A 94 -7.98 4.09 -10.92
N GLU A 95 -6.81 3.47 -10.96
CA GLU A 95 -6.67 2.02 -10.92
C GLU A 95 -6.24 1.56 -9.52
N ILE A 96 -6.79 0.44 -9.06
CA ILE A 96 -6.50 -0.12 -7.74
C ILE A 96 -5.83 -1.48 -7.90
N LEU A 97 -4.54 -1.54 -7.59
CA LEU A 97 -3.77 -2.77 -7.58
C LEU A 97 -3.79 -3.36 -6.17
N ARG A 98 -4.51 -4.47 -6.02
CA ARG A 98 -4.73 -5.12 -4.72
C ARG A 98 -3.63 -6.13 -4.41
N LEU A 99 -3.19 -6.14 -3.15
CA LEU A 99 -2.31 -7.15 -2.58
C LEU A 99 -3.12 -7.94 -1.54
N GLY A 100 -3.42 -9.20 -1.85
CA GLY A 100 -4.05 -10.15 -0.93
C GLY A 100 -3.06 -10.88 -0.03
N GLU A 101 -3.58 -11.73 0.87
CA GLU A 101 -2.79 -12.50 1.86
C GLU A 101 -1.67 -13.33 1.21
N ASP A 102 -1.90 -13.88 0.01
CA ASP A 102 -0.88 -14.66 -0.72
C ASP A 102 0.38 -13.86 -1.05
N ASN A 103 0.27 -12.53 -1.12
CA ASN A 103 1.36 -11.60 -1.43
C ASN A 103 1.97 -10.97 -0.17
N ILE A 104 1.37 -11.21 1.00
CA ILE A 104 1.69 -10.55 2.27
C ILE A 104 2.07 -11.66 3.27
N GLN A 105 3.32 -12.12 3.22
CA GLN A 105 3.88 -13.07 4.19
C GLN A 105 4.64 -12.30 5.28
N VAL A 106 3.91 -11.70 6.22
CA VAL A 106 4.49 -10.92 7.33
C VAL A 106 3.88 -11.28 8.67
#